data_AF-A0A3M7RAD7-F1
#
_entry.id   AF-A0A3M7RAD7-F1
#
_cell.length_a   1.000
_cell.length_b   1.000
_cell.length_c   1.000
_cell.angle_alpha   90.00
_cell.angle_beta   90.00
_cell.angle_gamma   90.00
#
_symmetry.space_group_name_H-M   'P 1'
#
loop_
_entity.id
_entity.type
_entity.pdbx_description
1 polymer ?
#
loop_
_entity_poly.entity_id
_entity_poly.type
_entity_poly.pdbx_seq_one_letter_code
_entity_poly.pdbx_strand_id
1 'polypeptide(L)'
;MKDNSAESIEEQVRIITESSRSRLHEFFVDYDRLRSGYITKTQFQRILDQVLKSSLSPEQIDALSNKYDLKRNSTVNYREFCRNVYREFPQDDLRTKPENNISKNPEYLGTFRSLQKLNSSEEQLLDGLLSDLNSYYSKKNVDLLPNFRDFDRNNIGIVTESQFLRVMTEPNMNHEELGLLIRKYQQPGVKSMVNYLNFYNDLMTYRKPLRIGAAVNTKPYNYRNAANPSHFMIRDLPC
;
A
#
# COMPACT_ATOMS: atom_id res chain seq x y z
N MET A 1 27.00 -8.91 -3.95
CA MET A 1 26.82 -9.21 -5.40
C MET A 1 25.38 -8.87 -5.73
N LYS A 2 25.12 -7.94 -6.65
CA LYS A 2 23.73 -7.64 -7.08
C LYS A 2 23.24 -8.83 -7.88
N ASP A 3 22.15 -9.44 -7.45
CA ASP A 3 21.54 -10.59 -8.12
C ASP A 3 20.92 -10.10 -9.45
N ASN A 4 21.51 -10.54 -10.57
CA ASN A 4 21.11 -10.16 -11.93
C ASN A 4 19.99 -11.05 -12.51
N SER A 5 19.35 -11.88 -11.68
CA SER A 5 18.16 -12.64 -12.10
C SER A 5 17.05 -11.69 -12.58
N ALA A 6 16.37 -12.04 -13.67
CA ALA A 6 15.27 -11.22 -14.22
C ALA A 6 14.14 -10.98 -13.21
N GLU A 7 13.91 -11.91 -12.28
CA GLU A 7 12.93 -11.76 -11.20
C GLU A 7 13.34 -10.70 -10.18
N SER A 8 14.65 -10.64 -9.86
CA SER A 8 15.22 -9.61 -8.98
C SER A 8 15.08 -8.21 -9.61
N ILE A 9 15.31 -8.11 -10.92
CA ILE A 9 15.16 -6.86 -11.67
C ILE A 9 13.68 -6.42 -11.71
N GLU A 10 12.74 -7.36 -11.92
CA GLU A 10 11.30 -7.08 -11.89
C GLU A 10 10.81 -6.60 -10.53
N GLU A 11 11.28 -7.21 -9.45
CA GLU A 11 10.99 -6.77 -8.09
C GLU A 11 11.55 -5.37 -7.83
N GLN A 12 12.76 -5.08 -8.33
CA GLN A 12 13.35 -3.74 -8.23
C GLN A 12 12.51 -2.69 -8.98
N VAL A 13 12.08 -2.99 -10.21
CA VAL A 13 11.16 -2.12 -10.99
C VAL A 13 9.86 -1.89 -10.23
N ARG A 14 9.26 -2.95 -9.68
CA ARG A 14 8.03 -2.86 -8.89
C ARG A 14 8.19 -1.87 -7.74
N ILE A 15 9.20 -2.04 -6.89
CA ILE A 15 9.44 -1.16 -5.74
C ILE A 15 9.61 0.31 -6.18
N ILE A 16 10.31 0.56 -7.29
CA ILE A 16 10.52 1.92 -7.81
C ILE A 16 9.22 2.52 -8.36
N THR A 17 8.43 1.73 -9.09
CA THR A 17 7.17 2.20 -9.68
C THR A 17 6.09 2.43 -8.62
N GLU A 18 6.02 1.58 -7.60
CA GLU A 18 5.15 1.75 -6.44
C GLU A 18 5.57 3.00 -5.63
N SER A 19 6.88 3.23 -5.43
CA SER A 19 7.37 4.37 -4.63
C SER A 19 7.24 5.72 -5.33
N SER A 20 7.41 5.75 -6.66
CA SER A 20 7.23 6.94 -7.48
C SER A 20 5.77 7.19 -7.88
N ARG A 21 4.86 6.24 -7.61
CA ARG A 21 3.48 6.20 -8.13
C ARG A 21 3.38 6.31 -9.66
N SER A 22 4.38 5.78 -10.36
CA SER A 22 4.40 5.81 -11.82
C SER A 22 3.73 4.57 -12.38
N ARG A 23 2.65 4.76 -13.16
CA ARG A 23 1.99 3.67 -13.90
C ARG A 23 2.69 3.48 -15.23
N LEU A 24 3.60 2.51 -15.29
CA LEU A 24 4.38 2.18 -16.49
C LEU A 24 3.48 1.98 -17.72
N HIS A 25 2.31 1.36 -17.53
CA HIS A 25 1.36 1.10 -18.61
C HIS A 25 0.96 2.38 -19.36
N GLU A 26 0.75 3.50 -18.66
CA GLU A 26 0.34 4.77 -19.26
C GLU A 26 1.42 5.32 -20.20
N PHE A 27 2.70 5.21 -19.80
CA PHE A 27 3.83 5.64 -20.62
C PHE A 27 4.04 4.77 -21.86
N PHE A 28 3.71 3.48 -21.80
CA PHE A 28 3.86 2.58 -22.96
C PHE A 28 2.78 2.80 -24.02
N VAL A 29 1.56 3.13 -23.61
CA VAL A 29 0.41 3.32 -24.52
C VAL A 29 0.67 4.45 -25.52
N ASP A 30 1.37 5.50 -25.12
CA ASP A 30 1.70 6.63 -26.00
C ASP A 30 2.59 6.25 -27.19
N TYR A 31 3.38 5.17 -27.04
CA TYR A 31 4.27 4.66 -28.09
C TYR A 31 3.64 3.52 -28.92
N ASP A 32 2.59 2.86 -28.41
CA ASP A 32 1.86 1.79 -29.09
C ASP A 32 0.55 2.31 -29.73
N ARG A 33 0.68 3.18 -30.74
CA ARG A 33 -0.47 3.80 -31.45
C ARG A 33 -1.44 2.78 -32.05
N LEU A 34 -0.94 1.61 -32.42
CA LEU A 34 -1.74 0.53 -33.01
C LEU A 34 -2.37 -0.40 -31.96
N ARG A 35 -2.14 -0.14 -30.66
CA ARG A 35 -2.59 -0.99 -29.54
C ARG A 35 -2.21 -2.46 -29.72
N SER A 36 -1.05 -2.70 -30.33
CA SER A 36 -0.52 -4.02 -30.62
C SER A 36 -0.06 -4.77 -29.36
N GLY A 37 0.27 -4.05 -28.29
CA GLY A 37 0.93 -4.57 -27.10
C GLY A 37 2.45 -4.67 -27.21
N TYR A 38 3.03 -4.18 -28.31
CA TYR A 38 4.48 -4.27 -28.60
C TYR A 38 5.06 -2.89 -28.88
N ILE A 39 6.29 -2.67 -28.41
CA ILE A 39 7.09 -1.47 -28.70
C ILE A 39 8.53 -1.86 -29.03
N THR A 40 9.34 -0.97 -29.61
CA THR A 40 10.74 -1.30 -29.89
C THR A 40 11.57 -1.37 -28.61
N LYS A 41 12.67 -2.14 -28.59
CA LYS A 41 13.62 -2.16 -27.46
C LYS A 41 14.12 -0.75 -27.07
N THR A 42 14.38 0.09 -28.07
CA THR A 42 14.80 1.48 -27.85
C THR A 42 13.72 2.35 -27.20
N GLN A 43 12.45 2.16 -27.55
CA GLN A 43 11.33 2.83 -26.88
C GLN A 43 11.18 2.32 -25.44
N PHE A 44 11.27 1.00 -25.25
CA PHE A 44 11.17 0.37 -23.94
C PHE A 44 12.25 0.88 -22.98
N GLN A 45 13.51 0.91 -23.43
CA GLN A 45 14.62 1.46 -22.66
C GLN A 45 14.40 2.92 -22.29
N ARG A 46 14.01 3.78 -23.25
CA ARG A 46 13.76 5.20 -22.99
C ARG A 46 12.68 5.43 -21.92
N ILE A 47 11.61 4.65 -21.97
CA ILE A 47 10.52 4.76 -20.98
C ILE A 47 11.00 4.32 -19.60
N LEU A 48 11.75 3.21 -19.51
CA LEU A 48 12.32 2.78 -18.24
C LEU A 48 13.33 3.79 -17.67
N ASP A 49 14.19 4.36 -18.51
CA ASP A 49 15.12 5.41 -18.08
C ASP A 49 14.38 6.65 -17.54
N GLN A 50 13.32 7.08 -18.22
CA GLN A 50 12.49 8.21 -17.81
C GLN A 50 11.75 7.96 -16.50
N VAL A 51 11.12 6.78 -16.36
CA VAL A 51 10.27 6.46 -15.19
C VAL A 51 11.12 6.06 -13.98
N LEU A 52 12.18 5.28 -14.19
CA LEU A 52 13.03 4.75 -13.12
C LEU A 52 14.23 5.65 -12.80
N LYS A 53 14.37 6.80 -13.48
CA LYS A 53 15.44 7.80 -13.27
C LYS A 53 16.84 7.16 -13.27
N SER A 54 17.09 6.26 -14.23
CA SER A 54 18.35 5.51 -14.37
C SER A 54 18.75 4.66 -13.15
N SER A 55 17.77 4.18 -12.38
CA SER A 55 18.03 3.27 -11.24
C SER A 55 18.41 1.84 -11.64
N LEU A 56 18.26 1.50 -12.93
CA LEU A 56 18.69 0.22 -13.51
C LEU A 56 19.92 0.43 -14.39
N SER A 57 20.82 -0.56 -14.41
CA SER A 57 21.94 -0.55 -15.34
C SER A 57 21.48 -0.87 -16.77
N PRO A 58 22.23 -0.44 -17.81
CA PRO A 58 21.94 -0.80 -19.19
C PRO A 58 21.83 -2.32 -19.41
N GLU A 59 22.67 -3.10 -18.71
CA GLU A 59 22.65 -4.57 -18.75
C GLU A 59 21.36 -5.15 -18.19
N GLN A 60 20.82 -4.57 -17.10
CA GLN A 60 19.54 -5.00 -16.52
C GLN A 60 18.38 -4.68 -17.46
N ILE A 61 18.41 -3.52 -18.11
CA ILE A 61 17.37 -3.12 -19.08
C ILE A 61 17.43 -4.01 -20.33
N ASP A 62 18.63 -4.34 -20.82
CA ASP A 62 18.78 -5.25 -21.95
C ASP A 62 18.30 -6.67 -21.60
N ALA A 63 18.61 -7.15 -20.39
CA ALA A 63 18.09 -8.43 -19.89
C ALA A 63 16.56 -8.47 -19.86
N LEU A 64 15.90 -7.41 -19.36
CA LEU A 64 14.44 -7.29 -19.42
C LEU A 64 13.93 -7.24 -20.86
N SER A 65 14.57 -6.43 -21.71
CA SER A 65 14.19 -6.28 -23.12
C SER A 65 14.26 -7.61 -23.87
N ASN A 66 15.26 -8.44 -23.58
CA ASN A 66 15.43 -9.76 -24.17
C ASN A 66 14.44 -10.79 -23.61
N LYS A 67 14.13 -10.74 -22.30
CA LYS A 67 13.10 -11.61 -21.69
C LYS A 67 11.72 -11.42 -22.34
N TYR A 68 11.37 -10.18 -22.67
CA TYR A 68 10.06 -9.83 -23.21
C TYR A 68 10.03 -9.66 -24.74
N ASP A 69 11.15 -9.89 -25.45
CA ASP A 69 11.22 -10.01 -26.92
C ASP A 69 10.83 -11.42 -27.39
N LEU A 70 9.58 -11.79 -27.11
CA LEU A 70 9.05 -13.13 -27.39
C LEU A 70 9.06 -13.48 -28.88
N LYS A 71 8.96 -12.47 -29.74
CA LYS A 71 8.92 -12.62 -31.20
C LYS A 71 10.31 -12.62 -31.84
N ARG A 72 11.37 -12.36 -31.06
CA ARG A 72 12.76 -12.26 -31.52
C ARG A 72 12.92 -11.30 -32.71
N ASN A 73 12.13 -10.22 -32.71
CA ASN A 73 12.08 -9.24 -33.79
C ASN A 73 12.43 -7.84 -33.28
N SER A 74 13.16 -7.75 -32.14
CA SER A 74 13.52 -6.50 -31.49
C SER A 74 12.32 -5.68 -30.99
N THR A 75 11.19 -6.34 -30.73
CA THR A 75 10.00 -5.72 -30.13
C THR A 75 9.67 -6.38 -28.79
N VAL A 76 9.37 -5.55 -27.80
CA VAL A 76 9.14 -5.93 -26.42
C VAL A 76 7.63 -6.00 -26.15
N ASN A 77 7.15 -7.12 -25.61
CA ASN A 77 5.79 -7.25 -25.12
C ASN A 77 5.62 -6.52 -23.78
N TYR A 78 5.39 -5.21 -23.84
CA TYR A 78 5.29 -4.38 -22.64
C TYR A 78 4.09 -4.76 -21.76
N ARG A 79 3.02 -5.34 -22.34
CA ARG A 79 1.83 -5.78 -21.58
C ARG A 79 2.17 -6.91 -20.63
N GLU A 80 2.96 -7.87 -21.09
CA GLU A 80 3.41 -8.99 -20.26
C GLU A 80 4.42 -8.56 -19.22
N PHE A 81 5.31 -7.63 -19.57
CA PHE A 81 6.18 -6.97 -18.61
C PHE A 81 5.39 -6.29 -17.49
N CYS A 82 4.42 -5.42 -17.81
CA CYS A 82 3.57 -4.76 -16.82
C CYS A 82 2.82 -5.78 -15.96
N ARG A 83 2.29 -6.85 -16.57
CA ARG A 83 1.61 -7.92 -15.85
C ARG A 83 2.48 -8.55 -14.77
N ASN A 84 3.72 -8.89 -15.12
CA ASN A 84 4.66 -9.51 -14.20
C ASN A 84 5.16 -8.52 -13.13
N VAL A 85 5.41 -7.26 -13.51
CA VAL A 85 5.80 -6.19 -12.58
C VAL A 85 4.69 -5.88 -11.56
N TYR A 86 3.43 -5.84 -11.98
CA TYR A 86 2.30 -5.54 -11.08
C TYR A 86 1.69 -6.79 -10.43
N ARG A 87 2.09 -8.00 -10.84
CA ARG A 87 1.41 -9.26 -10.46
C ARG A 87 -0.09 -9.18 -10.75
N GLU A 88 -0.47 -8.46 -11.81
CA GLU A 88 -1.86 -8.34 -12.24
C GLU A 88 -2.28 -9.64 -12.93
N PHE A 89 -3.41 -10.21 -12.52
CA PHE A 89 -4.03 -11.30 -13.28
C PHE A 89 -4.65 -10.73 -14.56
N PRO A 90 -4.72 -11.51 -15.66
CA PRO A 90 -5.39 -11.05 -16.88
C PRO A 90 -6.80 -10.57 -16.57
N GLN A 91 -7.09 -9.29 -16.80
CA GLN A 91 -8.43 -8.73 -16.59
C GLN A 91 -9.48 -9.23 -17.61
N ASP A 92 -9.06 -10.01 -18.62
CA ASP A 92 -9.94 -10.54 -19.65
C ASP A 92 -10.70 -11.82 -19.23
N ASP A 93 -10.35 -12.47 -18.12
CA ASP A 93 -11.07 -13.64 -17.63
C ASP A 93 -12.15 -13.28 -16.60
N LEU A 94 -13.25 -12.72 -17.09
CA LEU A 94 -14.54 -12.55 -16.39
C LEU A 94 -15.15 -13.86 -15.82
N ARG A 95 -14.44 -15.00 -15.94
CA ARG A 95 -14.83 -16.33 -15.46
C ARG A 95 -14.20 -16.72 -14.13
N THR A 96 -13.29 -15.93 -13.58
CA THR A 96 -12.71 -16.22 -12.26
C THR A 96 -13.65 -15.76 -11.16
N LYS A 97 -14.06 -16.71 -10.32
CA LYS A 97 -15.02 -16.48 -9.23
C LYS A 97 -14.54 -15.33 -8.33
N PRO A 98 -15.43 -14.42 -7.90
CA PRO A 98 -15.06 -13.23 -7.12
C PRO A 98 -14.37 -13.56 -5.78
N GLU A 99 -14.52 -14.80 -5.30
CA GLU A 99 -13.90 -15.34 -4.08
C GLU A 99 -12.38 -15.57 -4.17
N ASN A 100 -11.80 -15.73 -5.36
CA ASN A 100 -10.35 -15.78 -5.54
C ASN A 100 -9.73 -14.40 -5.78
N ASN A 101 -10.57 -13.37 -5.91
CA ASN A 101 -10.16 -11.98 -6.01
C ASN A 101 -9.93 -11.40 -4.61
N ILE A 102 -9.13 -12.10 -3.79
CA ILE A 102 -8.48 -11.46 -2.64
C ILE A 102 -7.35 -10.61 -3.23
N SER A 103 -7.74 -9.56 -3.94
CA SER A 103 -6.93 -8.36 -4.02
C SER A 103 -6.50 -8.09 -2.59
N LYS A 104 -5.20 -8.19 -2.27
CA LYS A 104 -4.68 -7.52 -1.08
C LYS A 104 -5.17 -6.09 -1.24
N ASN A 105 -6.23 -5.74 -0.51
CA ASN A 105 -7.01 -4.53 -0.76
C ASN A 105 -6.01 -3.41 -1.02
N PRO A 106 -6.08 -2.70 -2.15
CA PRO A 106 -5.18 -1.60 -2.43
C PRO A 106 -5.61 -0.44 -1.54
N GLU A 107 -5.38 -0.64 -0.24
CA GLU A 107 -5.40 0.31 0.86
C GLU A 107 -6.67 1.17 1.04
N TYR A 108 -6.86 1.63 2.27
CA TYR A 108 -8.14 2.21 2.68
C TYR A 108 -8.28 3.62 2.14
N LEU A 109 -9.45 3.97 1.58
CA LEU A 109 -9.79 5.32 1.10
C LEU A 109 -8.77 5.92 0.11
N GLY A 110 -8.09 5.10 -0.69
CA GLY A 110 -7.07 5.56 -1.66
C GLY A 110 -5.74 5.95 -1.01
N THR A 111 -5.56 5.62 0.27
CA THR A 111 -4.26 5.72 0.94
C THR A 111 -3.29 4.65 0.43
N PHE A 112 -1.99 4.75 0.78
CA PHE A 112 -1.04 3.70 0.43
C PHE A 112 -0.12 3.30 1.60
N ARG A 113 0.28 2.02 1.72
CA ARG A 113 1.26 1.60 2.74
C ARG A 113 2.64 2.11 2.36
N SER A 114 3.43 2.44 3.38
CA SER A 114 4.84 2.75 3.18
C SER A 114 5.55 1.55 2.56
N LEU A 115 6.38 1.82 1.56
CA LEU A 115 7.24 0.84 0.90
C LEU A 115 8.61 0.73 1.59
N GLN A 116 8.82 1.49 2.67
CA GLN A 116 10.04 1.41 3.44
C GLN A 116 10.10 0.05 4.13
N LYS A 117 11.00 -0.81 3.64
CA LYS A 117 11.29 -2.11 4.25
C LYS A 117 11.97 -1.85 5.59
N LEU A 118 11.35 -2.32 6.67
CA LEU A 118 11.96 -2.36 7.98
C LEU A 118 12.90 -3.57 8.04
N ASN A 119 13.98 -3.47 8.82
CA ASN A 119 14.79 -4.65 9.11
C ASN A 119 14.10 -5.54 10.17
N SER A 120 14.56 -6.77 10.34
CA SER A 120 13.94 -7.74 11.26
C SER A 120 13.84 -7.25 12.71
N SER A 121 14.82 -6.47 13.19
CA SER A 121 14.79 -5.89 14.54
C SER A 121 13.74 -4.77 14.65
N GLU A 122 13.64 -3.91 13.63
CA GLU A 122 12.61 -2.86 13.54
C GLU A 122 11.20 -3.45 13.42
N GLU A 123 11.02 -4.56 12.73
CA GLU A 123 9.73 -5.26 12.64
C GLU A 123 9.29 -5.83 13.99
N GLN A 124 10.21 -6.43 14.75
CA GLN A 124 9.94 -6.91 16.11
C GLN A 124 9.57 -5.76 17.07
N LEU A 125 10.29 -4.64 16.97
CA LEU A 125 9.97 -3.44 17.76
C LEU A 125 8.60 -2.87 17.40
N LEU A 126 8.27 -2.82 16.10
CA LEU A 126 6.97 -2.36 15.64
C LEU A 126 5.82 -3.25 16.14
N ASP A 127 5.99 -4.57 16.08
CA ASP A 127 5.01 -5.55 16.56
C ASP A 127 4.72 -5.37 18.06
N GLY A 128 5.78 -5.25 18.88
CA GLY A 128 5.67 -4.96 20.30
C GLY A 128 4.95 -3.62 20.57
N LEU A 129 5.34 -2.58 19.83
CA LEU A 129 4.76 -1.24 19.98
C LEU A 129 3.26 -1.21 19.65
N LEU A 130 2.84 -1.85 18.56
CA LEU A 130 1.42 -1.93 18.19
C LEU A 130 0.61 -2.74 19.22
N SER A 131 1.18 -3.83 19.73
CA SER A 131 0.56 -4.62 20.81
C SER A 131 0.39 -3.80 22.10
N ASP A 132 1.40 -3.03 22.49
CA ASP A 132 1.39 -2.20 23.69
C ASP A 132 0.42 -1.02 23.56
N LEU A 133 0.43 -0.33 22.42
CA LEU A 133 -0.53 0.72 22.11
C LEU A 133 -1.96 0.21 22.13
N ASN A 134 -2.23 -0.92 21.48
CA ASN A 134 -3.57 -1.49 21.46
C ASN A 134 -4.02 -1.87 22.88
N SER A 135 -3.12 -2.42 23.69
CA SER A 135 -3.38 -2.73 25.10
C SER A 135 -3.65 -1.47 25.93
N TYR A 136 -2.92 -0.39 25.70
CA TYR A 136 -3.11 0.90 26.37
C TYR A 136 -4.50 1.49 26.07
N TYR A 137 -4.84 1.63 24.79
CA TYR A 137 -6.12 2.21 24.37
C TYR A 137 -7.32 1.33 24.73
N SER A 138 -7.17 0.01 24.67
CA SER A 138 -8.19 -0.93 25.14
C SER A 138 -8.47 -0.80 26.63
N LYS A 139 -7.42 -0.68 27.48
CA LYS A 139 -7.57 -0.49 28.94
C LYS A 139 -8.22 0.86 29.29
N LYS A 140 -7.92 1.90 28.51
CA LYS A 140 -8.46 3.24 28.70
C LYS A 140 -9.85 3.43 28.07
N ASN A 141 -10.31 2.46 27.27
CA ASN A 141 -11.55 2.56 26.47
C ASN A 141 -11.59 3.82 25.59
N VAL A 142 -10.44 4.14 24.98
CA VAL A 142 -10.27 5.30 24.08
C VAL A 142 -10.16 4.79 22.65
N ASP A 143 -11.00 5.31 21.76
CA ASP A 143 -10.89 5.11 20.32
C ASP A 143 -10.09 6.27 19.72
N LEU A 144 -9.01 5.94 19.00
CA LEU A 144 -8.14 6.94 18.36
C LEU A 144 -8.72 7.53 17.08
N LEU A 145 -9.65 6.82 16.42
CA LEU A 145 -10.13 7.22 15.10
C LEU A 145 -10.77 8.61 15.07
N PRO A 146 -11.63 9.01 16.03
CA PRO A 146 -12.20 10.36 16.08
C PRO A 146 -11.13 11.45 16.14
N ASN A 147 -10.08 11.27 16.95
CA ASN A 147 -9.02 12.27 17.11
C ASN A 147 -8.26 12.54 15.80
N PHE A 148 -8.08 11.52 14.96
CA PHE A 148 -7.49 11.72 13.62
C PHE A 148 -8.48 12.37 12.65
N ARG A 149 -9.76 12.00 12.70
CA ARG A 149 -10.80 12.56 11.83
C ARG A 149 -11.04 14.04 12.03
N ASP A 150 -10.80 14.56 13.23
CA ASP A 150 -10.87 16.01 13.49
C ASP A 150 -9.87 16.81 12.62
N PHE A 151 -8.76 16.19 12.23
CA PHE A 151 -7.77 16.76 11.32
C PHE A 151 -8.04 16.45 9.84
N ASP A 152 -8.73 15.34 9.54
CA ASP A 152 -8.98 14.82 8.19
C ASP A 152 -10.43 15.06 7.74
N ARG A 153 -10.78 16.34 7.51
CA ARG A 153 -12.14 16.76 7.11
C ARG A 153 -12.61 16.14 5.79
N ASN A 154 -11.66 15.84 4.90
CA ASN A 154 -11.95 15.24 3.59
C ASN A 154 -11.99 13.71 3.65
N ASN A 155 -11.74 13.11 4.83
CA ASN A 155 -11.73 11.68 5.09
C ASN A 155 -10.86 10.91 4.08
N ILE A 156 -9.65 11.44 3.82
CA ILE A 156 -8.69 10.87 2.88
C ILE A 156 -7.75 9.86 3.54
N GLY A 157 -7.77 9.72 4.88
CA GLY A 157 -7.00 8.74 5.64
C GLY A 157 -5.55 9.12 5.92
N ILE A 158 -5.17 10.38 5.66
CA ILE A 158 -3.83 10.92 5.95
C ILE A 158 -3.90 12.21 6.78
N VAL A 159 -2.89 12.43 7.62
CA VAL A 159 -2.69 13.64 8.44
C VAL A 159 -1.24 14.08 8.38
N THR A 160 -0.93 15.32 8.77
CA THR A 160 0.48 15.75 8.88
C THR A 160 1.20 15.02 10.02
N GLU A 161 2.53 14.91 9.95
CA GLU A 161 3.34 14.36 11.05
C GLU A 161 3.06 15.07 12.38
N SER A 162 2.94 16.41 12.37
CA SER A 162 2.63 17.19 13.56
C SER A 162 1.24 16.91 14.14
N GLN A 163 0.24 16.64 13.30
CA GLN A 163 -1.11 16.23 13.72
C GLN A 163 -1.08 14.81 14.28
N PHE A 164 -0.32 13.91 13.64
CA PHE A 164 -0.12 12.56 14.14
C PHE A 164 0.49 12.54 15.54
N LEU A 165 1.57 13.31 15.75
CA LEU A 165 2.22 13.45 17.06
C LEU A 165 1.27 13.99 18.15
N ARG A 166 0.40 14.94 17.80
CA ARG A 166 -0.61 15.48 18.73
C ARG A 166 -1.59 14.41 19.23
N VAL A 167 -1.98 13.48 18.36
CA VAL A 167 -2.85 12.35 18.75
C VAL A 167 -2.06 11.32 19.57
N MET A 168 -0.79 11.09 19.23
CA MET A 168 0.08 10.11 19.90
C MET A 168 0.77 10.64 21.17
N THR A 169 0.30 11.75 21.76
CA THR A 169 0.94 12.36 22.95
C THR A 169 0.61 11.59 24.25
N GLU A 170 -0.60 11.06 24.39
CA GLU A 170 -1.04 10.37 25.61
C GLU A 170 -0.33 9.03 25.95
N PRO A 171 0.14 8.20 25.01
CA PRO A 171 0.80 6.93 25.34
C PRO A 171 2.23 7.04 25.89
N ASN A 172 2.79 8.22 26.19
CA ASN A 172 4.16 8.39 26.70
C ASN A 172 5.24 7.62 25.91
N MET A 173 5.06 7.51 24.58
CA MET A 173 6.06 6.87 23.72
C MET A 173 7.32 7.73 23.62
N ASN A 174 8.46 7.07 23.47
CA ASN A 174 9.73 7.77 23.26
C ASN A 174 9.87 8.28 21.80
N HIS A 175 10.87 9.13 21.56
CA HIS A 175 11.09 9.72 20.25
C HIS A 175 11.47 8.69 19.16
N GLU A 176 12.12 7.59 19.53
CA GLU A 176 12.52 6.53 18.58
C GLU A 176 11.31 5.72 18.11
N GLU A 177 10.40 5.37 19.03
CA GLU A 177 9.13 4.68 18.75
C GLU A 177 8.22 5.52 17.85
N LEU A 178 8.06 6.81 18.17
CA LEU A 178 7.32 7.76 17.34
C LEU A 178 7.93 7.87 15.94
N GLY A 179 9.26 7.96 15.86
CA GLY A 179 9.99 7.99 14.59
C GLY A 179 9.80 6.71 13.77
N LEU A 180 9.74 5.54 14.41
CA LEU A 180 9.48 4.26 13.74
C LEU A 180 8.07 4.22 13.16
N LEU A 181 7.05 4.63 13.93
CA LEU A 181 5.67 4.69 13.43
C LEU A 181 5.52 5.67 12.27
N ILE A 182 6.08 6.87 12.38
CA ILE A 182 6.02 7.88 11.32
C ILE A 182 6.66 7.33 10.04
N ARG A 183 7.85 6.71 10.11
CA ARG A 183 8.49 6.09 8.94
C ARG A 183 7.65 4.94 8.36
N LYS A 184 7.12 4.07 9.22
CA LYS A 184 6.32 2.92 8.80
C LYS A 184 4.99 3.32 8.14
N TYR A 185 4.38 4.40 8.62
CA TYR A 185 3.08 4.86 8.13
C TYR A 185 3.19 6.12 7.27
N GLN A 186 4.39 6.50 6.83
CA GLN A 186 4.57 7.62 5.93
C GLN A 186 3.83 7.35 4.63
N GLN A 187 3.03 8.32 4.19
CA GLN A 187 2.36 8.26 2.91
C GLN A 187 3.43 8.33 1.80
N PRO A 188 3.52 7.34 0.89
CA PRO A 188 4.48 7.40 -0.20
C PRO A 188 4.32 8.69 -1.01
N GLY A 189 5.34 9.18 -1.69
CA GLY A 189 5.26 10.33 -2.61
C GLY A 189 4.76 11.67 -2.04
N VAL A 190 4.45 11.79 -0.73
CA VAL A 190 4.04 13.04 -0.09
C VAL A 190 4.84 13.20 1.21
N LYS A 191 5.68 14.23 1.26
CA LYS A 191 6.52 14.48 2.44
C LYS A 191 5.66 14.90 3.63
N SER A 192 6.07 14.47 4.83
CA SER A 192 5.46 14.86 6.11
C SER A 192 3.96 14.57 6.27
N MET A 193 3.46 13.60 5.51
CA MET A 193 2.10 13.06 5.66
C MET A 193 2.17 11.62 6.17
N VAL A 194 1.35 11.31 7.15
CA VAL A 194 1.24 10.01 7.80
C VAL A 194 -0.14 9.43 7.53
N ASN A 195 -0.16 8.19 7.07
CA ASN A 195 -1.34 7.40 6.83
C ASN A 195 -1.87 6.82 8.14
N TYR A 196 -2.59 7.66 8.90
CA TYR A 196 -3.18 7.25 10.17
C TYR A 196 -4.20 6.12 9.99
N LEU A 197 -4.82 6.00 8.81
CA LEU A 197 -5.84 5.00 8.56
C LEU A 197 -5.22 3.60 8.47
N ASN A 198 -4.09 3.46 7.80
CA ASN A 198 -3.33 2.20 7.82
C ASN A 198 -2.80 1.89 9.23
N PHE A 199 -2.28 2.90 9.93
CA PHE A 199 -1.86 2.76 11.33
C PHE A 199 -3.00 2.24 12.22
N TYR A 200 -4.17 2.87 12.16
CA TYR A 200 -5.33 2.49 12.96
C TYR A 200 -5.80 1.07 12.66
N ASN A 201 -5.87 0.70 11.37
CA ASN A 201 -6.31 -0.64 11.00
C ASN A 201 -5.31 -1.71 11.47
N ASP A 202 -4.00 -1.47 11.32
CA ASP A 202 -2.96 -2.36 11.84
C ASP A 202 -3.02 -2.43 13.36
N LEU A 203 -3.22 -1.31 14.06
CA LEU A 203 -3.42 -1.29 15.51
C LEU A 203 -4.59 -2.19 15.93
N MET A 204 -5.70 -2.13 15.20
CA MET A 204 -6.90 -2.92 15.47
C MET A 204 -6.73 -4.42 15.17
N THR A 205 -5.75 -4.84 14.36
CA THR A 205 -5.48 -6.28 14.18
C THR A 205 -4.88 -6.92 15.42
N TYR A 206 -4.27 -6.15 16.32
CA TYR A 206 -3.75 -6.63 17.61
C TYR A 206 -4.81 -6.72 18.70
N ARG A 207 -6.06 -6.37 18.39
CA ARG A 207 -7.19 -6.56 19.29
C ARG A 207 -7.45 -8.05 19.48
N LYS A 208 -6.83 -8.64 20.52
CA LYS A 208 -7.25 -9.95 21.03
C LYS A 208 -8.76 -9.86 21.28
N PRO A 209 -9.59 -10.79 20.77
CA PRO A 209 -11.00 -10.77 21.05
C PRO A 209 -11.18 -10.86 22.56
N LEU A 210 -11.71 -9.79 23.16
CA LEU A 210 -12.07 -9.77 24.57
C LEU A 210 -13.12 -10.88 24.77
N ARG A 211 -12.70 -12.02 25.30
CA ARG A 211 -13.65 -13.00 25.84
C ARG A 211 -14.23 -12.41 27.11
N ILE A 212 -15.47 -11.94 27.04
CA ILE A 212 -16.56 -12.24 27.97
C ILE A 212 -17.88 -12.02 27.19
N GLY A 213 -18.61 -13.11 26.93
CA GLY A 213 -20.09 -13.12 26.92
C GLY A 213 -20.89 -12.48 25.78
N ALA A 214 -20.31 -11.77 24.81
CA ALA A 214 -21.10 -11.22 23.70
C ALA A 214 -20.42 -11.47 22.35
N ALA A 215 -21.17 -12.04 21.41
CA ALA A 215 -20.76 -12.20 20.02
C ALA A 215 -20.59 -10.83 19.36
N VAL A 216 -19.40 -10.23 19.49
CA VAL A 216 -19.03 -9.08 18.66
C VAL A 216 -18.44 -9.62 17.38
N ASN A 217 -19.21 -9.51 16.31
CA ASN A 217 -18.84 -9.89 14.95
C ASN A 217 -17.71 -8.96 14.47
N THR A 218 -16.45 -9.27 14.79
CA THR A 218 -15.29 -8.55 14.26
C THR A 218 -15.02 -8.99 12.83
N LYS A 219 -15.94 -8.66 11.92
CA LYS A 219 -15.58 -8.54 10.51
C LYS A 219 -14.71 -7.28 10.38
N PRO A 220 -13.62 -7.31 9.60
CA PRO A 220 -12.87 -6.09 9.30
C PRO A 220 -13.85 -5.03 8.81
N TYR A 221 -13.76 -3.82 9.37
CA TYR A 221 -14.68 -2.74 9.07
C TYR A 221 -14.63 -2.45 7.56
N ASN A 222 -15.66 -2.85 6.83
CA ASN A 222 -15.68 -2.77 5.38
C ASN A 222 -16.20 -1.39 4.96
N TYR A 223 -15.27 -0.46 4.75
CA TYR A 223 -15.55 0.95 4.43
C TYR A 223 -16.36 1.17 3.13
N ARG A 224 -16.48 0.17 2.24
CA ARG A 224 -17.34 0.27 1.05
C ARG A 224 -18.83 0.39 1.37
N ASN A 225 -19.27 -0.07 2.55
CA ASN A 225 -20.68 -0.06 2.94
C ASN A 225 -21.05 1.09 3.91
N ALA A 226 -20.07 1.84 4.41
CA ALA A 226 -20.30 2.93 5.37
C ALA A 226 -20.81 4.23 4.72
N ALA A 227 -20.96 4.25 3.40
CA ALA A 227 -21.54 5.37 2.65
C ALA A 227 -23.09 5.39 2.67
N ASN A 228 -23.75 4.51 3.44
CA ASN A 228 -25.21 4.55 3.59
C ASN A 228 -25.59 5.17 4.96
N PRO A 229 -26.24 6.34 5.04
CA PRO A 229 -26.47 7.08 6.29
C PRO A 229 -27.52 6.48 7.24
N SER A 230 -27.88 5.19 7.12
CA SER A 230 -29.07 4.63 7.75
C SER A 230 -28.77 3.44 8.68
N HIS A 231 -27.71 3.50 9.49
CA HIS A 231 -27.43 2.44 10.47
C HIS A 231 -27.00 2.91 11.87
N PHE A 232 -27.51 4.07 12.30
CA PHE A 232 -27.49 4.50 13.70
C PHE A 232 -28.85 5.09 14.09
N MET A 233 -29.87 4.24 14.18
CA MET A 233 -31.11 4.54 14.87
C MET A 233 -31.67 3.25 15.45
N ILE A 234 -31.23 2.87 16.65
CA ILE A 234 -32.14 2.34 17.69
C ILE A 234 -31.63 2.89 19.02
N ARG A 235 -32.39 3.86 19.55
CA ARG A 235 -32.36 4.28 20.95
C ARG A 235 -33.10 3.21 21.74
N ASP A 236 -32.51 2.74 22.84
CA ASP A 236 -33.29 2.25 23.98
C ASP A 236 -32.72 2.91 25.24
N LEU A 237 -33.47 3.87 25.76
CA LEU A 237 -33.33 4.44 27.10
C LEU A 237 -34.32 3.69 27.99
N PRO A 238 -33.93 3.14 29.15
CA PRO A 238 -34.89 2.70 30.15
C PRO A 238 -35.31 3.87 31.05
N CYS A 239 -36.61 3.92 31.35
CA CYS A 239 -37.19 4.69 32.46
C CYS A 239 -36.87 4.03 33.80
#